data_AF-A0A6N9P7X0-F1
#
_entry.id   AF-A0A6N9P7X0-F1
#
_cell.length_a   1.000
_cell.length_b   1.000
_cell.length_c   1.000
_cell.angle_alpha   90.00
_cell.angle_beta   90.00
_cell.angle_gamma   90.00
#
_symmetry.space_group_name_H-M   'P 1'
#
loop_
_entity.id
_entity.type
_entity.pdbx_description
1 polymer ?
#
loop_
_entity_poly.entity_id
_entity_poly.type
_entity_poly.pdbx_seq_one_letter_code
_entity_poly.pdbx_strand_id
1 'polypeptide(L)'
;MCLPDLQVTSSDEVGILTQNFNKMKNDCRSLLVARAERDAMHQNLLNEHIQRVTAEQQLSSAKFAALRNQVNPHFLFNTLALIIQVASEEDAEETKQLIQQLSDLLRYNLYNNAPSVPLAQEIEVLHHYIHIRKPVSGTVFPAGSTAESIPEA
;
A
#
# COMPACT_ATOMS: atom_id res chain seq x y z
N MET A 1 -43.91 9.94 -21.58
CA MET A 1 -44.97 9.72 -22.60
C MET A 1 -44.49 10.40 -23.88
N CYS A 2 -44.25 9.65 -24.96
CA CYS A 2 -43.65 10.23 -26.17
C CYS A 2 -44.71 10.89 -27.04
N LEU A 3 -44.39 12.09 -27.55
CA LEU A 3 -45.20 12.77 -28.54
C LEU A 3 -45.03 12.09 -29.90
N PRO A 4 -46.12 11.76 -30.61
CA PRO A 4 -46.04 11.18 -31.95
C PRO A 4 -45.38 12.16 -32.92
N ASP A 5 -44.91 11.64 -34.06
CA ASP A 5 -44.40 12.47 -35.15
C ASP A 5 -45.53 13.34 -35.71
N LEU A 6 -45.17 14.58 -36.06
CA LEU A 6 -46.10 15.47 -36.74
C LEU A 6 -46.39 14.91 -38.13
N GLN A 7 -47.65 14.89 -38.53
CA GLN A 7 -48.08 14.44 -39.85
C GLN A 7 -47.56 15.40 -40.92
N VAL A 8 -46.93 14.87 -41.97
CA VAL A 8 -46.45 15.66 -43.10
C VAL A 8 -47.59 15.79 -44.12
N THR A 9 -48.24 16.95 -44.15
CA THR A 9 -49.46 17.17 -44.96
C THR A 9 -49.22 17.93 -46.27
N SER A 10 -48.05 18.54 -46.45
CA SER A 10 -47.67 19.27 -47.67
C SER A 10 -46.31 18.81 -48.16
N SER A 11 -46.04 18.95 -49.46
CA SER A 11 -44.74 18.63 -50.09
C SER A 11 -43.88 19.88 -50.33
N ASP A 12 -44.35 21.04 -49.89
CA ASP A 12 -43.67 22.32 -49.97
C ASP A 12 -42.67 22.52 -48.80
N GLU A 13 -42.22 23.75 -48.59
CA GLU A 13 -41.28 24.11 -47.53
C GLU A 13 -41.78 23.74 -46.12
N VAL A 14 -43.11 23.74 -45.90
CA VAL A 14 -43.73 23.37 -44.62
C VAL A 14 -43.61 21.87 -44.38
N GLY A 15 -43.73 21.06 -45.45
CA GLY A 15 -43.49 19.62 -45.41
C GLY A 15 -42.06 19.27 -45.00
N ILE A 16 -41.09 19.91 -45.64
CA ILE A 16 -39.66 19.71 -45.39
C ILE A 16 -39.30 20.10 -43.95
N LEU A 17 -39.81 21.24 -43.46
CA LEU A 17 -39.59 21.67 -42.08
C LEU A 17 -40.16 20.66 -41.06
N THR A 18 -41.35 20.12 -41.32
CA THR A 18 -41.98 19.10 -40.47
C THR A 18 -41.14 17.82 -40.39
N GLN A 19 -40.59 17.37 -41.52
CA GLN A 19 -39.67 16.22 -41.56
C GLN A 19 -38.38 16.49 -40.77
N ASN A 20 -37.76 17.65 -40.96
CA ASN A 20 -36.54 18.03 -40.24
C ASN A 20 -36.78 18.13 -38.73
N PHE A 21 -37.94 18.66 -38.31
CA PHE A 21 -38.32 18.73 -36.92
C PHE A 21 -38.51 17.33 -36.30
N ASN A 22 -39.22 16.44 -36.99
CA ASN A 22 -39.39 15.05 -36.53
C ASN A 22 -38.03 14.33 -36.43
N LYS A 23 -37.12 14.54 -37.39
CA LYS A 23 -35.76 14.01 -37.35
C LYS A 23 -34.99 14.53 -36.12
N MET A 24 -34.93 15.84 -35.92
CA MET A 24 -34.26 16.45 -34.76
C MET A 24 -34.83 15.93 -33.43
N LYS A 25 -36.16 15.80 -33.31
CA LYS A 25 -36.82 15.23 -32.13
C LYS A 25 -36.34 13.81 -31.84
N ASN A 26 -36.26 12.97 -32.87
CA ASN A 26 -35.83 11.58 -32.75
C ASN A 26 -34.32 11.45 -32.46
N ASP A 27 -33.50 12.35 -33.02
CA ASP A 27 -32.06 12.43 -32.76
C ASP A 27 -31.81 12.84 -31.29
N CYS A 28 -32.46 13.90 -30.81
CA CYS A 28 -32.39 14.31 -29.41
C CYS A 28 -32.80 13.18 -28.46
N ARG A 29 -33.86 12.43 -28.79
CA ARG A 29 -34.28 11.28 -28.01
C ARG A 29 -33.19 10.21 -27.94
N SER A 30 -32.62 9.85 -29.08
CA SER A 30 -31.57 8.83 -29.16
C SER A 30 -30.34 9.23 -28.35
N LEU A 31 -29.96 10.51 -28.40
CA LEU A 31 -28.85 11.05 -27.61
C LEU A 31 -29.12 11.01 -26.11
N LEU A 32 -30.35 11.31 -25.66
CA LEU A 32 -30.72 11.24 -24.25
C LEU A 32 -30.66 9.82 -23.71
N VAL A 33 -31.14 8.83 -24.48
CA VAL A 33 -31.07 7.42 -24.11
C VAL A 33 -29.60 6.96 -24.04
N ALA A 34 -28.82 7.23 -25.08
CA ALA A 34 -27.40 6.87 -25.12
C ALA A 34 -26.59 7.54 -24.00
N ARG A 35 -26.97 8.77 -23.59
CA ARG A 35 -26.35 9.44 -22.44
C ARG A 35 -26.69 8.74 -21.12
N ALA A 36 -27.96 8.40 -20.89
CA ALA A 36 -28.37 7.68 -19.69
C ALA A 36 -27.68 6.32 -19.56
N GLU A 37 -27.56 5.58 -20.68
CA GLU A 37 -26.83 4.31 -20.73
C GLU A 37 -25.33 4.49 -20.43
N ARG A 38 -24.70 5.53 -21.01
CA ARG A 38 -23.30 5.84 -20.74
C ARG A 38 -23.07 6.19 -19.26
N ASP A 39 -23.95 6.98 -18.67
CA ASP A 39 -23.84 7.38 -17.27
C ASP A 39 -23.97 6.16 -16.35
N ALA A 40 -24.92 5.25 -16.63
CA ALA A 40 -25.05 3.99 -15.91
C ALA A 40 -23.80 3.09 -16.06
N MET A 41 -23.23 3.00 -17.27
CA MET A 41 -22.00 2.26 -17.52
C MET A 41 -20.82 2.87 -16.76
N HIS A 42 -20.69 4.19 -16.76
CA HIS A 42 -19.62 4.88 -16.04
C HIS A 42 -19.70 4.64 -14.54
N GLN A 43 -20.91 4.67 -13.96
CA GLN A 43 -21.12 4.31 -12.56
C GLN A 43 -20.69 2.87 -12.25
N ASN A 44 -21.02 1.91 -13.12
CA ASN A 44 -20.59 0.53 -12.95
C ASN A 44 -19.06 0.39 -12.99
N LEU A 45 -18.39 1.08 -13.92
CA LEU A 45 -16.93 1.08 -14.02
C LEU A 45 -16.26 1.66 -12.78
N LEU A 46 -16.79 2.78 -12.25
CA LEU A 46 -16.28 3.37 -11.01
C LEU A 46 -16.45 2.41 -9.82
N ASN A 47 -17.61 1.77 -9.71
CA ASN A 47 -17.85 0.79 -8.65
C ASN A 47 -16.90 -0.42 -8.76
N GLU A 48 -16.68 -0.95 -9.97
CA GLU A 48 -15.72 -2.04 -10.18
C GLU A 48 -14.30 -1.60 -9.84
N HIS A 49 -13.90 -0.38 -10.22
CA HIS A 49 -12.58 0.15 -9.89
C HIS A 49 -12.38 0.26 -8.37
N ILE A 50 -13.36 0.83 -7.65
CA ILE A 50 -13.32 0.94 -6.18
C ILE A 50 -13.23 -0.45 -5.53
N GLN A 51 -14.01 -1.42 -6.02
CA GLN A 51 -13.97 -2.79 -5.50
C GLN A 51 -12.60 -3.44 -5.73
N ARG A 52 -12.00 -3.27 -6.91
CA ARG A 52 -10.65 -3.77 -7.22
C ARG A 52 -9.60 -3.17 -6.29
N VAL A 53 -9.56 -1.84 -6.17
CA VAL A 53 -8.61 -1.14 -5.30
C VAL A 53 -8.77 -1.58 -3.84
N THR A 54 -10.00 -1.71 -3.37
CA THR A 54 -10.29 -2.17 -2.01
C THR A 54 -9.84 -3.60 -1.78
N ALA A 55 -10.09 -4.50 -2.74
CA ALA A 55 -9.66 -5.90 -2.67
C ALA A 55 -8.13 -6.03 -2.70
N GLU A 56 -7.44 -5.24 -3.52
CA GLU A 56 -5.97 -5.18 -3.55
C GLU A 56 -5.38 -4.72 -2.22
N GLN A 57 -5.97 -3.68 -1.61
CA GLN A 57 -5.56 -3.20 -0.28
C GLN A 57 -5.77 -4.29 0.79
N GLN A 58 -6.93 -4.95 0.80
CA GLN A 58 -7.22 -6.05 1.73
C GLN A 58 -6.26 -7.22 1.54
N LEU A 59 -5.96 -7.60 0.28
CA LEU A 59 -5.01 -8.65 -0.03
C LEU A 59 -3.60 -8.29 0.44
N SER A 60 -3.17 -7.05 0.22
CA SER A 60 -1.86 -6.56 0.70
C SER A 60 -1.78 -6.62 2.22
N SER A 61 -2.80 -6.12 2.92
CA SER A 61 -2.88 -6.19 4.38
C SER A 61 -2.88 -7.63 4.90
N ALA A 62 -3.59 -8.54 4.24
CA ALA A 62 -3.63 -9.95 4.62
C ALA A 62 -2.28 -10.65 4.41
N LYS A 63 -1.60 -10.37 3.28
CA LYS A 63 -0.24 -10.85 3.01
C LYS A 63 0.76 -10.34 4.04
N PHE A 64 0.70 -9.06 4.39
CA PHE A 64 1.54 -8.47 5.42
C PHE A 64 1.28 -9.12 6.79
N ALA A 65 0.02 -9.29 7.18
CA ALA A 65 -0.34 -9.97 8.41
C ALA A 65 0.15 -11.44 8.44
N ALA A 66 0.06 -12.15 7.31
CA ALA A 66 0.55 -13.51 7.18
C ALA A 66 2.08 -13.58 7.29
N LEU A 67 2.82 -12.70 6.60
CA LEU A 67 4.28 -12.59 6.72
C LEU A 67 4.71 -12.27 8.15
N ARG A 68 3.99 -11.37 8.82
CA ARG A 68 4.23 -11.07 10.24
C ARG A 68 4.03 -12.31 11.10
N ASN A 69 2.98 -13.08 10.86
CA ASN A 69 2.71 -14.31 11.64
C ASN A 69 3.73 -15.43 11.37
N GLN A 70 4.41 -15.44 10.23
CA GLN A 70 5.50 -16.38 9.96
C GLN A 70 6.70 -16.13 10.88
N VAL A 71 6.92 -14.88 11.30
CA VAL A 71 7.84 -14.56 12.40
C VAL A 71 7.05 -14.72 13.69
N ASN A 72 7.22 -15.82 14.42
CA ASN A 72 6.63 -15.94 15.75
C ASN A 72 7.27 -14.86 16.65
N PRO A 73 6.57 -13.74 16.95
CA PRO A 73 7.21 -12.61 17.61
C PRO A 73 7.62 -13.02 19.01
N HIS A 74 6.80 -13.84 19.66
CA HIS A 74 7.07 -14.36 20.99
C HIS A 74 8.33 -15.23 21.01
N PHE A 75 8.51 -16.13 20.05
CA PHE A 75 9.76 -16.90 19.93
C PHE A 75 10.96 -15.96 19.76
N LEU A 76 10.87 -14.98 18.85
CA LEU A 76 11.94 -14.02 18.60
C LEU A 76 12.31 -13.22 19.86
N PHE A 77 11.33 -12.67 20.58
CA PHE A 77 11.58 -11.93 21.82
C PHE A 77 12.13 -12.83 22.93
N ASN A 78 11.66 -14.08 23.02
CA ASN A 78 12.20 -15.04 23.97
C ASN A 78 13.66 -15.37 23.66
N THR A 79 14.01 -15.52 22.39
CA THR A 79 15.40 -15.73 21.97
C THR A 79 16.26 -14.51 22.30
N LEU A 80 15.79 -13.28 22.02
CA LEU A 80 16.55 -12.07 22.37
C LEU A 80 16.74 -11.91 23.88
N ALA A 81 15.71 -12.23 24.68
CA ALA A 81 15.80 -12.21 26.14
C ALA A 81 16.82 -13.23 26.66
N LEU A 82 16.88 -14.42 26.06
CA LEU A 82 17.90 -15.41 26.37
C LEU A 82 19.31 -14.90 26.05
N ILE A 83 19.52 -14.28 24.88
CA ILE A 83 20.83 -13.74 24.50
C ILE A 83 21.23 -12.59 25.44
N ILE A 84 20.29 -11.75 25.87
CA ILE A 84 20.52 -10.71 26.89
C ILE A 84 20.98 -11.33 28.22
N GLN A 85 20.38 -12.45 28.63
CA GLN A 85 20.78 -13.16 29.84
C GLN A 85 22.21 -13.70 29.71
N VAL A 86 22.53 -14.37 28.60
CA VAL A 86 23.88 -14.89 28.32
C VAL A 86 24.91 -13.76 28.30
N ALA A 87 24.61 -12.64 27.62
CA ALA A 87 25.50 -11.48 27.60
C ALA A 87 25.71 -10.86 28.99
N SER A 88 24.70 -10.94 29.88
CA SER A 88 24.83 -10.48 31.26
C SER A 88 25.71 -11.43 32.10
N GLU A 89 25.66 -12.74 31.83
CA GLU A 89 26.53 -13.74 32.48
C GLU A 89 28.00 -13.60 32.03
N GLU A 90 28.23 -13.06 30.82
CA GLU A 90 29.56 -12.80 30.25
C GLU A 90 30.10 -11.37 30.52
N ASP A 91 29.41 -10.56 31.35
CA ASP A 91 29.72 -9.14 31.60
C ASP A 91 29.82 -8.29 30.30
N ALA A 92 29.15 -8.71 29.22
CA ALA A 92 29.15 -8.08 27.91
C ALA A 92 28.09 -6.98 27.80
N GLU A 93 28.24 -5.91 28.59
CA GLU A 93 27.26 -4.82 28.68
C GLU A 93 26.97 -4.10 27.35
N GLU A 94 27.96 -3.99 26.46
CA GLU A 94 27.75 -3.40 25.12
C GLU A 94 26.86 -4.30 24.22
N THR A 95 27.10 -5.61 24.24
CA THR A 95 26.28 -6.60 23.52
C THR A 95 24.84 -6.58 24.02
N LYS A 96 24.65 -6.52 25.33
CA LYS A 96 23.33 -6.41 25.97
C LYS A 96 22.58 -5.15 25.53
N GLN A 97 23.25 -3.99 25.49
CA GLN A 97 22.64 -2.75 25.02
C GLN A 97 22.23 -2.83 23.54
N LEU A 98 23.07 -3.41 22.68
CA LEU A 98 22.75 -3.60 21.26
C LEU A 98 21.53 -4.50 21.05
N ILE A 99 21.45 -5.62 21.77
CA ILE A 99 20.32 -6.55 21.67
C ILE A 99 19.03 -5.92 22.21
N GLN A 100 19.12 -5.13 23.28
CA GLN A 100 17.98 -4.39 23.82
C GLN A 100 17.42 -3.39 22.80
N GLN A 101 18.29 -2.58 22.18
CA GLN A 101 17.88 -1.64 21.13
C GLN A 101 17.26 -2.36 19.92
N LEU A 102 17.81 -3.52 19.53
CA LEU A 102 17.26 -4.35 18.47
C LEU A 102 15.86 -4.89 18.84
N SER A 103 15.68 -5.33 20.08
CA SER A 103 14.40 -5.80 20.61
C SER A 103 13.34 -4.69 20.56
N ASP A 104 13.69 -3.46 20.95
CA ASP A 104 12.79 -2.32 20.94
C ASP A 104 12.45 -1.86 19.50
N LEU A 105 13.44 -1.86 18.60
CA LEU A 105 13.23 -1.63 17.16
C LEU A 105 12.25 -2.67 16.57
N LEU A 106 12.45 -3.95 16.84
CA LEU A 106 11.59 -5.02 16.33
C LEU A 106 10.19 -4.95 16.93
N ARG A 107 10.06 -4.62 18.22
CA ARG A 107 8.77 -4.44 18.89
C ARG A 107 7.97 -3.31 18.24
N TYR A 108 8.61 -2.19 17.92
CA TYR A 108 7.98 -1.11 17.16
C TYR A 108 7.46 -1.60 15.80
N ASN A 109 8.30 -2.26 15.02
CA ASN A 109 7.95 -2.71 13.67
C ASN A 109 6.85 -3.79 13.65
N LEU A 110 6.81 -4.67 14.65
CA LEU A 110 5.88 -5.81 14.68
C LEU A 110 4.53 -5.48 15.34
N TYR A 111 4.50 -4.60 16.34
CA TYR A 111 3.28 -4.33 17.11
C TYR A 111 2.65 -2.95 16.86
N ASN A 112 3.39 -2.00 16.28
CA ASN A 112 2.82 -0.69 16.02
C ASN A 112 1.96 -0.72 14.73
N ASN A 113 0.67 -1.00 14.90
CA ASN A 113 -0.32 -1.04 13.81
C ASN A 113 -1.17 0.24 13.75
N ALA A 114 -0.75 1.30 14.43
CA ALA A 114 -1.51 2.55 14.44
C ALA A 114 -1.47 3.16 13.03
N PRO A 115 -2.62 3.59 12.47
CA PRO A 115 -2.67 4.24 11.16
C PRO A 115 -1.94 5.60 11.12
N SER A 116 -1.64 6.16 12.30
CA SER A 116 -0.85 7.37 12.47
C SER A 116 -0.09 7.28 13.79
N VAL A 117 1.17 7.70 13.78
CA VAL A 117 2.08 7.71 14.92
C VAL A 117 2.73 9.08 15.05
N PRO A 118 3.03 9.57 16.27
CA PRO A 118 3.69 10.85 16.45
C PRO A 118 5.09 10.85 15.82
N LEU A 119 5.48 11.96 15.17
CA LEU A 119 6.81 12.11 14.57
C LEU A 119 7.95 11.89 15.58
N ALA A 120 7.75 12.24 16.85
CA ALA A 120 8.73 12.00 17.90
C ALA A 120 9.06 10.51 18.07
N GLN A 121 8.05 9.64 17.96
CA GLN A 121 8.21 8.19 18.07
C GLN A 121 8.98 7.62 16.86
N GLU A 122 8.73 8.15 15.66
CA GLU A 122 9.51 7.82 14.46
C GLU A 122 10.99 8.21 14.61
N ILE A 123 11.26 9.40 15.15
CA ILE A 123 12.63 9.87 15.41
C ILE A 123 13.35 8.96 16.42
N GLU A 124 12.66 8.53 17.48
CA GLU A 124 13.21 7.61 18.49
C GLU A 124 13.59 6.25 17.86
N VAL A 125 12.74 5.70 17.00
CA VAL A 125 13.01 4.45 16.28
C VAL A 125 14.18 4.61 15.31
N LEU A 126 14.30 5.76 14.63
CA LEU A 126 15.45 6.08 13.80
C LEU A 126 16.74 6.16 14.61
N HIS A 127 16.69 6.68 15.85
CA HIS A 127 17.85 6.66 16.74
C HIS A 127 18.29 5.23 17.08
N HIS A 128 17.35 4.32 17.42
CA HIS A 128 17.68 2.91 17.63
C HIS A 128 18.29 2.27 16.38
N TYR A 129 17.72 2.52 15.20
CA TYR A 129 18.23 2.01 13.93
C TYR A 129 19.66 2.49 13.63
N ILE A 130 19.95 3.78 13.81
CA ILE A 130 21.28 4.35 13.56
C ILE A 130 22.30 3.80 14.56
N HIS A 131 21.93 3.62 15.83
CA HIS A 131 22.84 3.04 16.84
C HIS A 131 23.20 1.59 16.52
N ILE A 132 22.23 0.77 16.10
CA ILE A 132 22.48 -0.62 15.70
C ILE A 132 23.34 -0.68 14.42
N ARG A 133 23.11 0.23 13.46
CA ARG A 133 23.81 0.24 12.17
C ARG A 133 25.23 0.80 12.26
N LYS A 134 25.50 1.73 13.18
CA LYS A 134 26.85 2.26 13.35
C LYS A 134 27.75 1.13 13.87
N PRO A 135 28.88 0.84 13.21
CA PRO A 135 29.88 -0.03 13.82
C PRO A 135 30.28 0.58 15.16
N VAL A 136 30.30 -0.25 16.21
CA VAL A 136 30.87 0.10 17.52
C VAL A 136 32.20 0.80 17.26
N SER A 137 32.25 2.11 17.55
CA SER A 137 33.39 2.97 17.22
C SER A 137 34.58 2.75 18.18
N GLY A 138 34.78 1.51 18.61
CA GLY A 138 35.81 1.04 19.53
C GLY A 138 36.49 -0.27 19.11
N THR A 139 36.02 -0.97 18.07
CA THR A 139 36.78 -2.09 17.49
C THR A 139 37.79 -1.54 16.50
N VAL A 140 38.98 -1.22 17.00
CA VAL A 140 40.19 -1.20 16.17
C VAL A 140 40.37 -2.63 15.65
N PHE A 141 39.82 -2.92 14.47
CA PHE A 141 40.29 -4.06 13.69
C PHE A 141 41.80 -3.83 13.49
N PRO A 142 42.69 -4.70 14.00
CA PRO A 142 44.11 -4.56 13.74
C PRO A 142 44.31 -4.75 12.23
N ALA A 143 44.52 -3.64 11.53
CA ALA A 143 44.98 -3.63 10.16
C ALA A 143 46.41 -4.17 10.16
N GLY A 144 46.57 -5.48 9.97
CA GLY A 144 47.89 -6.08 9.80
C GLY A 144 47.98 -7.57 10.15
N SER A 145 47.51 -8.44 9.25
CA SER A 145 48.25 -9.67 8.91
C SER A 145 47.79 -10.20 7.56
N THR A 146 48.62 -9.91 6.56
CA THR A 146 48.98 -10.74 5.40
C THR A 146 47.89 -11.52 4.66
N ALA A 147 47.81 -11.20 3.37
CA ALA A 147 47.22 -11.98 2.29
C ALA A 147 47.44 -13.50 2.45
N GLU A 148 46.34 -14.25 2.47
CA GLU A 148 46.33 -15.66 2.12
C GLU A 148 45.17 -15.91 1.14
N SER A 149 45.56 -15.95 -0.14
CA SER A 149 45.11 -16.85 -1.19
C SER A 149 43.72 -17.49 -1.03
N ILE A 150 42.75 -16.95 -1.77
CA ILE A 150 41.51 -17.67 -2.13
C ILE A 150 41.89 -18.66 -3.25
N PRO A 151 41.70 -19.98 -3.12
CA PRO A 151 41.73 -20.88 -4.27
C PRO A 151 40.40 -20.76 -5.02
N GLU A 152 40.48 -20.50 -6.32
CA GLU A 152 39.35 -20.65 -7.25
C GLU A 152 38.92 -22.11 -7.33
N ALA A 153 37.60 -22.33 -7.23
CA ALA A 153 36.90 -23.51 -7.71
C ALA A 153 35.49 -23.09 -8.20
#